data_AF-A0A4S8NS70-F1
#
_entry.id   AF-A0A4S8NS70-F1
#
_cell.length_a   1.000
_cell.length_b   1.000
_cell.length_c   1.000
_cell.angle_alpha   90.00
_cell.angle_beta   90.00
_cell.angle_gamma   90.00
#
_symmetry.space_group_name_H-M   'P 1'
#
loop_
_entity.id
_entity.type
_entity.pdbx_description
1 polymer ?
#
loop_
_entity_poly.entity_id
_entity_poly.type
_entity_poly.pdbx_seq_one_letter_code
_entity_poly.pdbx_strand_id
1 'polypeptide(L)'
;MKAPSFTFLLSGFLVWSVGFLLLYGVQATGCHLGWHEVPIGPISALRLILLALLAAMLALIGALVWHATKARRTAQSENIGILADIARLLQIAALASTVLVYAGVAWLTLC
;
A
#
# COMPACT_ATOMS: atom_id res chain seq x y z
N MET A 1 -23.62 6.93 -6.23
CA MET A 1 -23.57 6.73 -4.77
C MET A 1 -22.43 7.58 -4.23
N LYS A 2 -22.70 8.66 -3.48
CA LYS A 2 -21.65 9.48 -2.87
C LYS A 2 -21.07 8.68 -1.70
N ALA A 3 -19.90 8.08 -1.88
CA ALA A 3 -19.20 7.48 -0.75
C ALA A 3 -19.04 8.55 0.33
N PRO A 4 -19.33 8.25 1.61
CA PRO A 4 -19.19 9.23 2.68
C PRO A 4 -17.73 9.69 2.72
N SER A 5 -17.51 11.01 2.73
CA SER A 5 -16.19 11.67 2.62
C SER A 5 -15.14 11.12 3.58
N PHE A 6 -15.58 10.52 4.69
CA PHE A 6 -14.75 9.89 5.70
C PHE A 6 -14.06 8.60 5.22
N THR A 7 -14.73 7.75 4.44
CA THR A 7 -14.13 6.48 3.97
C THR A 7 -12.96 6.74 3.03
N PHE A 8 -13.02 7.82 2.25
CA PHE A 8 -11.92 8.22 1.38
C PHE A 8 -10.72 8.80 2.16
N LEU A 9 -10.96 9.32 3.36
CA LEU A 9 -9.93 9.89 4.23
C LEU A 9 -8.98 8.81 4.75
N LEU A 10 -9.53 7.64 5.11
CA LEU A 10 -8.77 6.51 5.69
C LEU A 10 -8.41 5.42 4.69
N SER A 11 -8.85 5.50 3.43
CA SER A 11 -8.68 4.41 2.47
C SER A 11 -7.22 4.00 2.27
N GLY A 12 -6.27 4.93 2.25
CA GLY A 12 -4.85 4.63 2.11
C GLY A 12 -4.31 3.79 3.26
N PHE A 13 -4.67 4.16 4.50
CA PHE A 13 -4.27 3.41 5.69
C PHE A 13 -5.00 2.07 5.82
N LEU A 14 -6.25 1.98 5.37
CA LEU A 14 -6.95 0.69 5.30
C LEU A 14 -6.26 -0.28 4.33
N VAL A 15 -5.89 0.20 3.14
CA VAL A 15 -5.11 -0.58 2.17
C VAL A 15 -3.76 -0.98 2.76
N TRP A 16 -3.08 -0.05 3.43
CA TRP A 16 -1.82 -0.33 4.13
C TRP A 16 -1.98 -1.43 5.19
N SER A 17 -2.98 -1.34 6.07
CA SER A 17 -3.22 -2.33 7.12
C SER A 17 -3.56 -3.72 6.58
N VAL A 18 -4.43 -3.81 5.56
CA VAL A 18 -4.75 -5.08 4.91
C VAL A 18 -3.50 -5.67 4.25
N GLY A 19 -2.73 -4.83 3.58
CA GLY A 19 -1.50 -5.27 2.94
C GLY A 19 -0.41 -5.70 3.92
N PHE A 20 -0.32 -5.07 5.11
CA PHE A 20 0.54 -5.55 6.21
C PHE A 20 0.19 -7.00 6.57
N LEU A 21 -1.10 -7.28 6.81
CA LEU A 21 -1.57 -8.61 7.17
C LEU A 21 -1.32 -9.63 6.05
N LEU A 22 -1.54 -9.24 4.79
CA LEU A 22 -1.30 -10.12 3.65
C LEU A 22 0.19 -10.42 3.47
N LEU A 23 1.07 -9.40 3.49
CA LEU A 23 2.50 -9.60 3.36
C LEU A 23 3.03 -10.49 4.48
N TYR A 24 2.66 -10.21 5.73
CA TYR A 24 3.10 -10.99 6.88
C TYR A 24 2.55 -12.42 6.85
N GLY A 25 1.26 -12.57 6.55
CA GLY A 25 0.61 -13.88 6.44
C GLY A 25 1.21 -14.74 5.32
N VAL A 26 1.45 -14.15 4.14
CA VAL A 26 2.06 -14.83 3.00
C VAL A 26 3.53 -15.18 3.30
N GLN A 27 4.27 -14.30 3.99
CA GLN A 27 5.64 -14.58 4.40
C GLN A 27 5.69 -15.79 5.33
N ALA A 28 4.92 -15.77 6.43
CA ALA A 28 4.89 -16.87 7.40
C ALA A 28 4.44 -18.19 6.77
N THR A 29 3.38 -18.14 5.96
CA THR A 29 2.86 -19.31 5.22
C THR A 29 3.89 -19.84 4.24
N GLY A 30 4.55 -18.95 3.48
CA GLY A 30 5.55 -19.32 2.49
C GLY A 30 6.83 -19.89 3.10
N CYS A 31 7.25 -19.41 4.27
CA CYS A 31 8.36 -20.01 5.00
C CYS A 31 7.98 -21.43 5.47
N HIS A 32 6.79 -21.62 6.06
CA HIS A 32 6.35 -22.94 6.52
C HIS A 32 6.14 -23.94 5.38
N LEU A 33 5.68 -23.48 4.21
CA LEU A 33 5.47 -24.33 3.02
C LEU A 33 6.73 -24.49 2.15
N GLY A 34 7.89 -23.95 2.56
CA GLY A 34 9.15 -24.09 1.82
C GLY A 34 9.23 -23.28 0.51
N TRP A 35 8.36 -22.29 0.29
CA TRP A 35 8.39 -21.47 -0.93
C TRP A 35 9.66 -20.62 -1.06
N HIS A 36 10.41 -20.43 0.03
CA HIS A 36 11.72 -19.79 -0.03
C HIS A 36 12.78 -20.68 -0.70
N GLU A 37 12.58 -21.99 -0.75
CA GLU A 37 13.53 -22.96 -1.30
C GLU A 37 13.36 -23.14 -2.81
N VAL A 38 12.22 -22.72 -3.36
CA VAL A 38 11.93 -22.79 -4.79
C VAL A 38 12.60 -21.61 -5.50
N PRO A 39 13.66 -21.82 -6.29
CA PRO A 39 14.36 -20.73 -6.97
C PRO A 39 13.59 -20.30 -8.23
N ILE A 40 13.45 -18.99 -8.43
CA ILE A 40 12.99 -18.36 -9.66
C ILE A 40 14.06 -17.34 -10.10
N GLY A 41 15.03 -17.82 -10.88
CA GLY A 41 16.20 -17.03 -11.28
C GLY A 41 17.06 -16.66 -10.05
N PRO A 42 17.42 -15.38 -9.83
CA PRO A 42 18.26 -14.97 -8.71
C PRO A 42 17.50 -14.82 -7.37
N ILE A 43 16.18 -14.99 -7.36
CA ILE A 43 15.33 -14.82 -6.17
C ILE A 43 14.48 -16.08 -5.91
N SER A 44 13.95 -16.22 -4.71
CA SER A 44 13.01 -17.30 -4.39
C SER A 44 11.58 -16.98 -4.86
N ALA A 45 10.76 -18.02 -5.04
CA ALA A 45 9.34 -17.88 -5.35
C ALA A 45 8.61 -17.03 -4.30
N LEU A 46 8.94 -17.23 -3.02
CA LEU A 46 8.41 -16.41 -1.92
C LEU A 46 8.72 -14.92 -2.11
N ARG A 47 9.97 -14.57 -2.43
CA ARG A 47 10.35 -13.17 -2.63
C ARG A 47 9.61 -12.55 -3.82
N LEU A 48 9.43 -13.30 -4.91
CA LEU A 48 8.68 -12.82 -6.07
C LEU A 48 7.22 -12.50 -5.73
N ILE A 49 6.55 -13.37 -4.96
CA ILE A 49 5.16 -13.17 -4.54
C ILE A 49 5.04 -11.93 -3.64
N LEU A 50 5.94 -11.77 -2.66
CA LEU A 50 5.93 -10.62 -1.77
C LEU A 50 6.22 -9.31 -2.52
N LEU A 51 7.14 -9.31 -3.50
CA LEU A 51 7.39 -8.16 -4.36
C LEU A 51 6.17 -7.82 -5.23
N ALA A 52 5.47 -8.82 -5.76
CA ALA A 52 4.25 -8.61 -6.52
C ALA A 52 3.13 -7.99 -5.67
N LEU A 53 2.96 -8.47 -4.43
CA LEU A 53 2.02 -7.89 -3.46
C LEU A 53 2.38 -6.44 -3.13
N LEU A 54 3.66 -6.17 -2.86
CA LEU A 54 4.14 -4.81 -2.60
C LEU A 54 3.87 -3.89 -3.80
N ALA A 55 4.17 -4.34 -5.03
CA ALA A 55 3.90 -3.57 -6.23
C ALA A 55 2.40 -3.26 -6.41
N ALA A 56 1.54 -4.24 -6.15
CA ALA A 56 0.09 -4.06 -6.19
C ALA A 56 -0.39 -3.03 -5.14
N MET A 57 0.15 -3.08 -3.92
CA MET A 57 -0.16 -2.07 -2.89
C MET A 57 0.28 -0.67 -3.28
N LEU A 58 1.51 -0.52 -3.78
CA LEU A 58 2.04 0.77 -4.24
C LEU A 58 1.20 1.34 -5.38
N ALA A 59 0.78 0.50 -6.32
CA ALA A 59 -0.11 0.90 -7.41
C ALA A 59 -1.47 1.38 -6.88
N LEU A 60 -2.07 0.64 -5.94
CA LEU A 60 -3.38 0.98 -5.36
C LEU A 60 -3.33 2.28 -4.56
N ILE A 61 -2.34 2.44 -3.66
CA ILE A 61 -2.18 3.66 -2.86
C ILE A 61 -1.76 4.83 -3.77
N GLY A 62 -0.91 4.60 -4.76
CA GLY A 62 -0.55 5.60 -5.77
C GLY A 62 -1.77 6.12 -6.55
N ALA A 63 -2.71 5.23 -6.91
CA ALA A 63 -3.97 5.61 -7.52
C ALA A 63 -4.84 6.45 -6.58
N LEU A 64 -4.85 6.14 -5.27
CA LEU A 64 -5.56 6.95 -4.27
C LEU A 64 -4.94 8.34 -4.11
N VAL A 65 -3.61 8.46 -4.08
CA VAL A 65 -2.90 9.74 -4.07
C VAL A 65 -3.24 10.56 -5.31
N TRP A 66 -3.20 9.93 -6.49
CA TRP A 66 -3.59 10.58 -7.74
C TRP A 66 -5.02 11.11 -7.66
N HIS A 67 -5.96 10.28 -7.22
CA HIS A 67 -7.37 10.67 -7.12
C HIS A 67 -7.57 11.83 -6.12
N ALA A 68 -6.90 11.78 -4.97
CA ALA A 68 -6.94 12.86 -3.97
C ALA A 68 -6.36 14.17 -4.51
N THR A 69 -5.25 14.11 -5.27
CA THR A 69 -4.65 15.31 -5.88
C THR A 69 -5.57 15.93 -6.93
N LYS A 70 -6.27 15.12 -7.73
CA LYS A 70 -7.25 15.58 -8.72
C LYS A 70 -8.46 16.22 -8.04
N ALA A 71 -9.00 15.57 -6.99
CA ALA A 71 -10.14 16.08 -6.24
C ALA A 71 -9.87 17.45 -5.59
N ARG A 72 -8.65 17.67 -5.08
CA ARG A 72 -8.25 18.97 -4.52
C ARG A 72 -8.23 20.09 -5.57
N ARG A 73 -7.80 19.82 -6.81
CA ARG A 73 -7.80 20.83 -7.88
C ARG A 73 -9.19 21.31 -8.26
N THR A 74 -10.21 20.49 -8.03
CA THR A 74 -11.62 20.81 -8.33
C THR A 74 -12.39 21.38 -7.15
N ALA A 75 -11.77 21.49 -5.96
CA ALA A 75 -12.45 21.99 -4.77
C ALA A 75 -12.59 23.53 -4.81
N GLN A 76 -13.83 24.02 -4.90
CA GLN A 76 -14.14 25.44 -5.09
C GLN A 76 -14.45 26.20 -3.78
N SER A 77 -14.68 25.49 -2.67
CA SER A 77 -15.01 26.05 -1.35
C SER A 77 -13.88 25.79 -0.35
N GLU A 78 -13.56 26.75 0.52
CA GLU A 78 -12.48 26.66 1.54
C GLU A 78 -12.61 25.43 2.45
N ASN A 79 -13.80 25.17 2.99
CA ASN A 79 -14.03 24.02 3.89
C ASN A 79 -13.84 22.67 3.19
N ILE A 80 -14.24 22.57 1.93
CA ILE A 80 -14.04 21.36 1.10
C ILE A 80 -12.56 21.22 0.74
N GLY A 81 -11.90 22.36 0.53
CA GLY A 81 -10.46 22.43 0.33
C GLY A 81 -9.70 21.77 1.47
N ILE A 82 -9.84 22.26 2.70
CA ILE A 82 -9.06 21.79 3.85
C ILE A 82 -9.16 20.26 4.00
N LEU A 83 -10.37 19.71 3.89
CA LEU A 83 -10.57 18.27 3.99
C LEU A 83 -9.89 17.49 2.85
N ALA A 84 -9.87 18.04 1.63
CA ALA A 84 -9.16 17.45 0.50
C ALA A 84 -7.63 17.50 0.66
N ASP A 85 -7.07 18.53 1.32
CA ASP A 85 -5.65 18.58 1.66
C ASP A 85 -5.27 17.53 2.70
N ILE A 86 -6.07 17.40 3.76
CA ILE A 86 -5.88 16.37 4.79
C ILE A 86 -5.94 14.98 4.16
N ALA A 87 -6.96 14.72 3.32
CA ALA A 87 -7.07 13.46 2.60
C ALA A 87 -5.82 13.19 1.76
N ARG A 88 -5.36 14.16 0.98
CA ARG A 88 -4.15 14.03 0.16
C ARG A 88 -2.92 13.71 1.02
N LEU A 89 -2.72 14.43 2.13
CA LEU A 89 -1.58 14.20 3.03
C LEU A 89 -1.62 12.80 3.64
N LEU A 90 -2.80 12.31 4.04
CA LEU A 90 -2.95 10.95 4.57
C LEU A 90 -2.62 9.88 3.53
N GLN A 91 -3.03 10.07 2.27
CA GLN A 91 -2.68 9.13 1.19
C GLN A 91 -1.17 9.13 0.92
N ILE A 92 -0.53 10.30 0.93
CA ILE A 92 0.93 10.42 0.77
C ILE A 92 1.66 9.77 1.96
N ALA A 93 1.18 9.99 3.18
CA ALA A 93 1.72 9.37 4.37
C ALA A 93 1.61 7.83 4.29
N ALA A 94 0.45 7.30 3.90
CA ALA A 94 0.27 5.86 3.69
C ALA A 94 1.24 5.31 2.63
N LEU A 95 1.45 6.03 1.52
CA LEU A 95 2.41 5.63 0.49
C LEU A 95 3.85 5.62 1.02
N ALA A 96 4.24 6.67 1.74
CA ALA A 96 5.57 6.77 2.35
C ALA A 96 5.79 5.65 3.39
N SER A 97 4.80 5.38 4.24
CA SER A 97 4.83 4.27 5.20
C SER A 97 4.91 2.91 4.50
N THR A 98 4.20 2.72 3.37
CA THR A 98 4.29 1.50 2.55
C THR A 98 5.72 1.26 2.09
N VAL A 99 6.36 2.28 1.51
CA VAL A 99 7.73 2.18 1.01
C VAL A 99 8.70 1.92 2.17
N LEU A 100 8.63 2.70 3.25
CA LEU A 100 9.57 2.59 4.36
C LEU A 100 9.45 1.26 5.11
N VAL A 101 8.23 0.80 5.39
CA VAL A 101 8.03 -0.42 6.19
C VAL A 101 8.23 -1.67 5.34
N TYR A 102 7.77 -1.68 4.08
CA TYR A 102 7.82 -2.89 3.25
C TYR A 102 9.04 -2.99 2.34
N ALA A 103 9.90 -1.96 2.24
CA ALA A 103 11.17 -2.06 1.51
C ALA A 103 12.04 -3.24 2.01
N GLY A 104 11.86 -3.67 3.26
CA GLY A 104 12.53 -4.83 3.81
C GLY A 104 12.36 -6.11 2.99
N VAL A 105 11.23 -6.29 2.29
CA VAL A 105 10.95 -7.44 1.43
C VAL A 105 12.02 -7.65 0.35
N ALA A 106 12.62 -6.56 -0.14
CA ALA A 106 13.61 -6.62 -1.21
C ALA A 106 14.97 -7.14 -0.75
N TRP A 107 15.37 -6.90 0.51
CA TRP A 107 16.77 -7.10 0.94
C TRP A 107 16.96 -7.92 2.21
N LEU A 108 15.97 -8.02 3.11
CA LEU A 108 16.10 -8.84 4.32
C LEU A 108 16.01 -10.34 4.02
N THR A 109 16.59 -11.14 4.93
CA THR A 109 16.33 -12.57 5.04
C THR A 109 14.86 -12.79 5.40
N LEU A 110 14.14 -13.49 4.54
CA LEU A 110 12.67 -13.66 4.65
C LEU A 110 12.29 -14.77 5.65
N CYS A 111 13.17 -15.76 5.72
CA CYS A 111 13.26 -16.88 6.63
C CYS A 111 14.78 -17.01 6.90
#